data_AF-A0A965NZ58-F1
#
_entry.id   AF-A0A965NZ58-F1
#
_cell.length_a   1.000
_cell.length_b   1.000
_cell.length_c   1.000
_cell.angle_alpha   90.00
_cell.angle_beta   90.00
_cell.angle_gamma   90.00
#
_symmetry.space_group_name_H-M   'P 1'
#
loop_
_entity.id
_entity.type
_entity.pdbx_description
1 polymer ?
#
loop_
_entity_poly.entity_id
_entity_poly.type
_entity_poly.pdbx_seq_one_letter_code
_entity_poly.pdbx_strand_id
1 'polypeptide(L)'
;QFDQQDLTMTAQAMVGYAAGLVGLIAIKVLFYAQQNVKTPVRIAVFALVLTQLLNIVFVPIFAHAGLALATSLAACANAGLLYWGLRKKKIYTPSPGWPGLILKILASAIMMGIAIGVIAIELDWSGLSHAPLLRAIWLGIILLLAAIVYFSMLRIFGIRWVQFLKKDKA
;
A
#
# COMPACT_ATOMS: atom_id res chain seq x y z
N GLN A 1 -21.69 -4.44 20.79
CA GLN A 1 -22.33 -4.84 19.52
C GLN A 1 -21.55 -4.17 18.42
N PHE A 2 -21.13 -4.90 17.38
CA PHE A 2 -20.56 -4.34 16.16
C PHE A 2 -21.71 -4.13 15.18
N ASP A 3 -22.04 -2.88 14.88
CA ASP A 3 -23.13 -2.53 13.96
C ASP A 3 -22.60 -2.23 12.54
N GLN A 4 -23.49 -2.06 11.55
CA GLN A 4 -23.09 -1.72 10.18
C GLN A 4 -22.28 -0.42 10.11
N GLN A 5 -22.57 0.54 10.99
CA GLN A 5 -21.83 1.78 11.09
C GLN A 5 -20.37 1.56 11.52
N ASP A 6 -20.12 0.62 12.45
CA ASP A 6 -18.77 0.26 12.88
C ASP A 6 -17.98 -0.42 11.74
N LEU A 7 -18.65 -1.22 10.92
CA LEU A 7 -18.06 -1.84 9.72
C LEU A 7 -17.64 -0.79 8.70
N THR A 8 -18.49 0.19 8.41
CA THR A 8 -18.17 1.27 7.46
C THR A 8 -17.01 2.13 7.97
N MET A 9 -17.01 2.49 9.25
CA MET A 9 -15.93 3.28 9.85
C MET A 9 -14.59 2.52 9.82
N THR A 10 -14.59 1.22 10.13
CA THR A 10 -13.39 0.38 10.08
C THR A 10 -12.87 0.23 8.65
N ALA A 11 -13.77 0.06 7.68
CA ALA A 11 -13.40 -0.03 6.26
C ALA A 11 -12.74 1.26 5.77
N GLN A 12 -13.29 2.43 6.12
CA GLN A 12 -12.70 3.72 5.75
C GLN A 12 -11.30 3.90 6.34
N ALA A 13 -11.09 3.50 7.59
CA ALA A 13 -9.77 3.52 8.20
C ALA A 13 -8.78 2.57 7.50
N MET A 14 -9.21 1.36 7.10
CA MET A 14 -8.36 0.42 6.36
C MET A 14 -7.92 0.97 5.01
N VAL A 15 -8.80 1.66 4.28
CA VAL A 15 -8.43 2.33 3.01
C VAL A 15 -7.35 3.39 3.26
N GLY A 16 -7.50 4.17 4.33
CA GLY A 16 -6.48 5.12 4.76
C GLY A 16 -5.11 4.46 4.96
N TYR A 17 -5.06 3.37 5.74
CA TYR A 17 -3.82 2.61 6.00
C TYR A 17 -3.21 1.94 4.78
N ALA A 18 -4.03 1.46 3.84
CA ALA A 18 -3.55 0.80 2.62
C ALA A 18 -2.64 1.72 1.80
N ALA A 19 -2.95 3.02 1.75
CA ALA A 19 -2.12 4.03 1.07
C ALA A 19 -0.72 4.16 1.69
N GLY A 20 -0.58 3.94 3.00
CA GLY A 20 0.67 4.10 3.74
C GLY A 20 1.58 2.88 3.72
N LEU A 21 1.03 1.69 3.42
CA LEU A 21 1.76 0.42 3.46
C LEU A 21 3.03 0.44 2.61
N VAL A 22 2.95 0.99 1.40
CA VAL A 22 4.09 1.12 0.48
C VAL A 22 5.17 2.02 1.08
N GLY A 23 4.78 3.15 1.69
CA GLY A 23 5.71 4.05 2.39
C GLY A 23 6.40 3.36 3.55
N LEU A 24 5.66 2.64 4.40
CA LEU A 24 6.21 1.93 5.56
C LEU A 24 7.24 0.87 5.16
N ILE A 25 6.98 0.10 4.11
CA ILE A 25 7.93 -0.89 3.59
C ILE A 25 9.15 -0.19 2.97
N ALA A 26 8.94 0.88 2.21
CA ALA A 26 10.02 1.63 1.56
C ALA A 26 10.99 2.25 2.58
N ILE A 27 10.48 2.82 3.68
CA ILE A 27 11.31 3.39 4.76
C ILE A 27 12.34 2.37 5.25
N LYS A 28 11.94 1.12 5.49
CA LYS A 28 12.87 0.06 5.94
C LYS A 28 13.98 -0.18 4.92
N VAL A 29 13.62 -0.38 3.65
CA VAL A 29 14.60 -0.66 2.58
C VAL A 29 15.56 0.53 2.39
N LEU A 30 15.01 1.75 2.35
CA LEU A 30 15.79 2.98 2.18
C LEU A 30 16.69 3.28 3.38
N PHE A 31 16.25 2.94 4.58
CA PHE A 31 17.06 3.07 5.80
C PHE A 31 18.28 2.15 5.73
N TYR A 32 18.10 0.88 5.37
CA TYR A 32 19.23 -0.06 5.19
C TYR A 32 20.19 0.38 4.09
N ALA A 33 19.69 1.00 3.01
CA ALA A 33 20.53 1.53 1.95
C ALA A 33 21.34 2.77 2.40
N GLN A 34 20.87 3.51 3.40
CA GLN A 34 21.64 4.58 4.02
C GLN A 34 22.52 4.01 5.14
N GLN A 35 23.80 3.80 4.85
CA GLN A 35 24.81 3.41 5.85
C GLN A 35 25.07 4.48 6.95
N ASN A 36 24.22 5.50 7.05
CA ASN A 36 24.34 6.63 7.98
C ASN A 36 23.05 6.80 8.77
N VAL A 37 23.12 6.68 10.09
CA VAL A 37 21.94 6.80 11.00
C VAL A 37 21.44 8.24 11.19
N LYS A 38 22.28 9.27 11.00
CA LYS A 38 21.91 10.67 11.29
C LYS A 38 20.89 11.27 10.31
N THR A 39 21.01 10.97 9.02
CA THR A 39 20.13 11.54 7.99
C THR A 39 18.70 11.00 8.07
N PRO A 40 18.48 9.68 8.18
CA PRO A 40 17.14 9.12 8.30
C PRO A 40 16.40 9.59 9.55
N VAL A 41 17.10 9.71 10.69
CA VAL A 41 16.47 10.14 11.94
C VAL A 41 15.92 11.56 11.82
N ARG A 42 16.65 12.50 11.20
CA ARG A 42 16.15 13.86 10.97
C ARG A 42 14.91 13.89 10.07
N ILE A 43 14.90 13.05 9.03
CA ILE A 43 13.75 12.93 8.13
C ILE A 43 12.55 12.30 8.86
N ALA A 44 12.78 11.30 9.71
CA ALA A 44 11.75 10.68 10.52
C ALA A 44 11.12 11.67 11.51
N VAL A 45 11.92 12.52 12.16
CA VAL A 45 11.40 13.58 13.04
C VAL A 45 10.54 14.57 12.25
N PHE A 46 11.00 15.00 11.06
CA PHE A 46 10.18 15.84 10.19
C PHE A 46 8.86 15.16 9.80
N ALA A 47 8.90 13.86 9.48
CA ALA A 47 7.70 13.09 9.16
C ALA A 47 6.75 12.99 10.36
N LEU A 48 7.25 12.83 11.58
CA LEU A 48 6.42 12.84 12.80
C LEU A 48 5.70 14.18 12.99
N VAL A 49 6.41 15.30 12.79
CA VAL A 49 5.80 16.64 12.83
C VAL A 49 4.75 16.78 11.74
N LEU A 50 5.05 16.32 10.51
CA LEU A 50 4.10 16.33 9.41
C LEU A 50 2.85 15.51 9.72
N THR A 51 2.99 14.32 10.31
CA THR A 51 1.84 13.52 10.77
C THR A 51 0.96 14.31 11.71
N GLN A 52 1.56 15.03 12.67
CA GLN A 52 0.78 15.78 13.65
C GLN A 52 0.05 16.97 13.01
N LEU A 53 0.69 17.67 12.06
CA LEU A 53 0.04 18.73 11.28
C LEU A 53 -1.11 18.17 10.43
N LEU A 54 -0.91 17.04 9.76
CA LEU A 54 -1.96 16.37 8.98
C LEU A 54 -3.10 15.89 9.88
N ASN A 55 -2.81 15.39 11.08
CA ASN A 55 -3.84 15.01 12.05
C ASN A 55 -4.71 16.22 12.43
N ILE A 56 -4.12 17.39 12.69
CA ILE A 56 -4.87 18.61 13.02
C ILE A 56 -5.83 19.00 11.88
N VAL A 57 -5.45 18.78 10.62
CA VAL A 57 -6.28 19.11 9.45
C VAL A 57 -7.30 18.01 9.14
N PHE A 58 -6.91 16.74 9.16
CA PHE A 58 -7.74 15.63 8.69
C PHE A 58 -8.64 15.00 9.74
N VAL A 59 -8.24 14.99 11.02
CA VAL A 59 -9.10 14.45 12.09
C VAL A 59 -10.42 15.22 12.22
N PRO A 60 -10.50 16.57 12.16
CA PRO A 60 -11.80 17.24 12.23
C PRO A 60 -12.69 16.99 11.00
N ILE A 61 -12.11 16.66 9.84
CA ILE A 61 -12.86 16.44 8.59
C ILE A 61 -13.29 14.98 8.43
N PHE A 62 -12.41 14.04 8.74
CA PHE A 62 -12.57 12.60 8.47
C PHE A 62 -12.58 11.75 9.75
N ALA A 63 -12.63 12.37 10.93
CA ALA A 63 -12.57 11.70 12.22
C ALA A 63 -11.42 10.66 12.30
N HIS A 64 -11.73 9.42 12.68
CA HIS A 64 -10.77 8.34 12.84
C HIS A 64 -10.11 7.90 11.52
N ALA A 65 -10.82 8.01 10.38
CA ALA A 65 -10.25 7.73 9.07
C ALA A 65 -9.18 8.80 8.69
N GLY A 66 -9.34 10.03 9.19
CA GLY A 66 -8.37 11.10 9.04
C GLY A 66 -7.01 10.76 9.66
N LEU A 67 -7.00 10.09 10.82
CA LEU A 67 -5.78 9.63 11.48
C LEU A 67 -5.03 8.59 10.62
N ALA A 68 -5.76 7.62 10.05
CA ALA A 68 -5.20 6.59 9.20
C ALA A 68 -4.63 7.17 7.88
N LEU A 69 -5.30 8.16 7.30
CA LEU A 69 -4.82 8.88 6.12
C LEU A 69 -3.59 9.74 6.42
N ALA A 70 -3.60 10.49 7.53
CA ALA A 70 -2.49 11.34 7.94
C ALA A 70 -1.21 10.54 8.19
N THR A 71 -1.30 9.45 8.94
CA THR A 71 -0.16 8.55 9.19
C THR A 71 0.39 7.93 7.90
N SER A 72 -0.50 7.54 7.00
CA SER A 72 -0.14 6.97 5.70
C SER A 72 0.55 7.96 4.77
N LEU A 73 0.02 9.18 4.66
CA LEU A 73 0.62 10.26 3.87
C LEU A 73 1.97 10.68 4.43
N ALA A 74 2.10 10.77 5.75
CA ALA A 74 3.38 11.06 6.38
C ALA A 74 4.42 9.95 6.17
N ALA A 75 4.01 8.68 6.17
CA ALA A 75 4.90 7.55 5.84
C ALA A 75 5.37 7.63 4.37
N CYS A 76 4.48 7.94 3.43
CA CYS A 76 4.85 8.15 2.03
C CYS A 76 5.78 9.35 1.84
N ALA A 77 5.53 10.46 2.53
CA ALA A 77 6.42 11.64 2.52
C ALA A 77 7.80 11.30 3.10
N ASN A 78 7.86 10.54 4.19
CA ASN A 78 9.12 10.06 4.79
C ASN A 78 9.93 9.22 3.79
N ALA A 79 9.30 8.22 3.17
CA ALA A 79 9.93 7.40 2.14
C ALA A 79 10.42 8.24 0.95
N GLY A 80 9.63 9.21 0.50
CA GLY A 80 9.99 10.13 -0.59
C GLY A 80 11.21 11.00 -0.27
N LEU A 81 11.27 11.55 0.94
CA LEU A 81 12.42 12.34 1.42
C LEU A 81 13.68 11.49 1.57
N LEU A 82 13.55 10.26 2.08
CA LEU A 82 14.67 9.31 2.12
C LEU A 82 15.19 9.04 0.71
N TYR A 83 14.31 8.71 -0.24
CA TYR A 83 14.68 8.46 -1.63
C TYR A 83 15.38 9.66 -2.26
N TRP A 84 14.85 10.87 -2.05
CA TRP A 84 15.48 12.10 -2.52
C TRP A 84 16.87 12.31 -1.90
N GLY A 85 17.04 11.99 -0.61
CA GLY A 85 18.31 12.02 0.09
C GLY A 85 19.37 11.08 -0.53
N LEU A 86 19.00 9.85 -0.92
CA LEU A 86 19.91 8.94 -1.62
C LEU A 86 20.32 9.49 -2.98
N ARG A 87 19.36 10.05 -3.73
CA ARG A 87 19.60 10.58 -5.07
C ARG A 87 20.51 11.81 -5.03
N LYS A 88 20.30 12.71 -4.07
CA LYS A 88 21.13 13.91 -3.89
C LYS A 88 22.57 13.55 -3.53
N LYS A 89 22.77 12.51 -2.72
CA LYS A 89 24.10 12.00 -2.35
C LYS A 89 24.74 11.10 -3.43
N LYS A 90 24.07 10.89 -4.58
CA LYS A 90 24.50 9.99 -5.67
C LYS A 90 24.82 8.56 -5.21
N ILE A 91 24.28 8.13 -4.07
CA ILE A 91 24.44 6.77 -3.54
C ILE A 91 23.63 5.77 -4.39
N TYR A 92 22.55 6.25 -5.00
CA TYR A 92 21.66 5.44 -5.84
C TYR A 92 21.32 6.16 -7.15
N THR A 93 21.55 5.46 -8.26
CA THR A 93 21.07 5.83 -9.59
C THR A 93 20.04 4.78 -10.04
N PRO A 94 18.77 5.16 -10.23
CA PRO A 94 17.77 4.20 -10.70
C PRO A 94 18.15 3.70 -12.09
N SER A 95 18.07 2.38 -12.27
CA SER A 95 18.20 1.74 -13.58
C SER A 95 17.15 2.29 -14.57
N PRO A 96 17.39 2.34 -15.89
CA PRO A 96 16.32 2.64 -16.84
C PRO A 96 15.18 1.60 -16.76
N GLY A 97 13.92 2.05 -16.88
CA GLY A 97 12.73 1.18 -16.94
C GLY A 97 11.80 1.17 -15.72
N TRP A 98 12.16 1.84 -14.62
CA TRP A 98 11.30 1.99 -13.43
C TRP A 98 9.91 2.57 -13.71
N PRO A 99 9.73 3.67 -14.48
CA PRO A 99 8.38 4.21 -14.71
C PRO A 99 7.46 3.23 -15.43
N GLY A 100 8.00 2.45 -16.38
CA GLY A 100 7.24 1.39 -17.05
C GLY A 100 6.86 0.26 -16.10
N LEU A 101 7.74 -0.13 -15.17
CA LEU A 101 7.43 -1.13 -14.15
C LEU A 101 6.32 -0.65 -13.20
N ILE A 102 6.43 0.59 -12.70
CA ILE A 102 5.42 1.19 -11.81
C ILE A 102 4.06 1.26 -12.51
N LEU A 103 4.03 1.69 -13.77
CA LEU A 103 2.78 1.78 -14.54
C LEU A 103 2.12 0.40 -14.73
N LYS A 104 2.90 -0.63 -15.01
CA LYS A 104 2.40 -2.01 -15.12
C LYS A 104 1.84 -2.52 -13.80
N ILE A 105 2.51 -2.27 -12.67
CA ILE A 105 2.04 -2.65 -11.33
C ILE A 105 0.73 -1.93 -11.01
N LEU A 106 0.66 -0.62 -11.24
CA LEU A 106 -0.56 0.18 -11.02
C LEU A 106 -1.71 -0.31 -11.90
N ALA A 107 -1.47 -0.56 -13.18
CA ALA A 107 -2.47 -1.10 -14.08
C ALA A 107 -2.98 -2.47 -13.61
N SER A 108 -2.10 -3.37 -13.16
CA SER A 108 -2.50 -4.67 -12.60
C SER A 108 -3.32 -4.52 -11.32
N ALA A 109 -2.94 -3.60 -10.43
CA ALA A 109 -3.67 -3.33 -9.20
C ALA A 109 -5.07 -2.74 -9.47
N ILE A 110 -5.19 -1.83 -10.45
CA ILE A 110 -6.47 -1.25 -10.87
C ILE A 110 -7.38 -2.33 -11.46
N MET A 111 -6.87 -3.17 -12.35
CA MET A 111 -7.64 -4.27 -12.94
C MET A 111 -8.13 -5.27 -11.88
N MET A 112 -7.27 -5.61 -10.91
CA MET A 112 -7.66 -6.42 -9.76
C MET A 112 -8.77 -5.73 -8.95
N GLY A 113 -8.63 -4.44 -8.67
CA GLY A 113 -9.63 -3.65 -7.94
C GLY A 113 -10.98 -3.61 -8.64
N ILE A 114 -11.00 -3.45 -9.97
CA ILE A 114 -12.22 -3.49 -10.77
C ILE A 114 -12.86 -4.87 -10.70
N ALA A 115 -12.09 -5.95 -10.92
CA ALA A 115 -12.60 -7.32 -10.89
C ALA A 115 -13.27 -7.67 -9.56
N ILE A 116 -12.62 -7.31 -8.44
CA ILE A 116 -13.18 -7.54 -7.10
C ILE A 116 -14.37 -6.60 -6.85
N GLY A 117 -14.31 -5.35 -7.32
CA GLY A 117 -15.39 -4.37 -7.18
C GLY A 117 -16.69 -4.85 -7.82
N VAL A 118 -16.62 -5.47 -9.00
CA VAL A 118 -17.79 -6.08 -9.66
C VAL A 118 -18.36 -7.22 -8.81
N ILE A 119 -17.51 -8.13 -8.33
CA ILE A 119 -17.93 -9.25 -7.46
C ILE A 119 -18.58 -8.73 -6.18
N ALA A 120 -18.04 -7.66 -5.60
CA ALA A 120 -18.54 -7.06 -4.36
C ALA A 120 -19.93 -6.42 -4.51
N ILE A 121 -20.32 -6.00 -5.72
CA ILE A 121 -21.66 -5.45 -5.99
C ILE A 121 -22.69 -6.58 -6.11
N GLU A 122 -22.32 -7.70 -6.73
CA GLU A 122 -23.22 -8.84 -6.95
C GLU A 122 -23.38 -9.74 -5.71
N LEU A 123 -22.36 -9.78 -4.85
CA LEU A 123 -22.38 -10.63 -3.67
C LEU A 123 -23.23 -9.99 -2.56
N ASP A 124 -24.41 -10.55 -2.28
CA ASP A 124 -25.24 -10.12 -1.15
C ASP A 124 -24.60 -10.50 0.18
N TRP A 125 -23.75 -9.61 0.68
CA TRP A 125 -23.02 -9.77 1.93
C TRP A 125 -23.93 -9.87 3.16
N SER A 126 -25.14 -9.31 3.07
CA SER A 126 -26.10 -9.24 4.18
C SER A 126 -26.78 -10.59 4.44
N GLY A 127 -27.04 -11.37 3.39
CA GLY A 127 -27.61 -12.72 3.49
C GLY A 127 -26.66 -13.75 4.14
N LEU A 128 -25.35 -13.52 4.14
CA LEU A 128 -24.35 -14.41 4.75
C LEU A 128 -24.15 -14.19 6.27
N SER A 129 -24.91 -13.29 6.88
CA SER A 129 -24.78 -12.93 8.30
C SER A 129 -25.04 -14.11 9.26
N HIS A 130 -25.85 -15.09 8.85
CA HIS A 130 -26.23 -16.24 9.68
C HIS A 130 -25.21 -17.39 9.66
N ALA A 131 -24.21 -17.37 8.78
CA ALA A 131 -23.22 -18.44 8.63
C ALA A 131 -21.78 -17.91 8.58
N PRO A 132 -21.11 -17.69 9.73
CA PRO A 132 -19.77 -17.08 9.77
C PRO A 132 -18.70 -17.89 9.05
N LEU A 133 -18.80 -19.22 9.07
CA LEU A 133 -17.87 -20.10 8.35
C LEU A 133 -17.99 -19.93 6.82
N LEU A 134 -19.22 -19.81 6.31
CA LEU A 134 -19.47 -19.61 4.89
C LEU A 134 -18.91 -18.26 4.42
N ARG A 135 -19.08 -17.21 5.23
CA ARG A 135 -18.50 -15.89 4.98
C ARG A 135 -16.97 -15.91 4.93
N ALA A 136 -16.32 -16.67 5.81
CA ALA A 136 -14.86 -16.86 5.77
C ALA A 136 -14.39 -17.59 4.50
N ILE A 137 -15.13 -18.59 4.04
CA ILE A 137 -14.84 -19.30 2.78
C ILE A 137 -14.95 -18.35 1.59
N TRP A 138 -16.03 -17.55 1.50
CA TRP A 138 -16.18 -16.55 0.44
C TRP A 138 -15.08 -15.49 0.46
N LEU A 139 -14.68 -15.01 1.63
CA LEU A 139 -13.50 -14.14 1.76
C LEU A 139 -12.24 -14.81 1.21
N GLY A 140 -12.02 -16.09 1.54
CA GLY A 140 -10.89 -16.87 1.01
C GLY A 140 -10.91 -16.98 -0.51
N ILE A 141 -12.09 -17.22 -1.10
CA ILE A 141 -12.27 -17.29 -2.56
C ILE A 141 -11.98 -15.94 -3.22
N ILE A 142 -12.50 -14.84 -2.65
CA ILE A 142 -12.25 -13.48 -3.18
C ILE A 142 -10.76 -13.15 -3.11
N LEU A 143 -10.08 -13.48 -2.02
CA LEU A 143 -8.63 -13.28 -1.88
C LEU A 143 -7.83 -14.11 -2.89
N LEU A 144 -8.22 -15.36 -3.12
CA LEU A 144 -7.59 -16.20 -4.15
C LEU A 144 -7.80 -15.62 -5.55
N LEU A 145 -9.02 -15.19 -5.87
CA LEU A 145 -9.35 -14.60 -7.17
C LEU A 145 -8.60 -13.29 -7.38
N ALA A 146 -8.51 -12.44 -6.34
CA ALA A 146 -7.70 -11.22 -6.34
C ALA A 146 -6.24 -11.52 -6.71
N ALA A 147 -5.64 -12.52 -6.04
CA ALA A 147 -4.28 -12.93 -6.31
C ALA A 147 -4.13 -13.43 -7.76
N ILE A 148 -5.03 -14.30 -8.23
CA ILE A 148 -5.01 -14.83 -9.60
C ILE A 148 -5.08 -13.70 -10.63
N VAL A 149 -6.02 -12.76 -10.48
CA VAL A 149 -6.18 -11.63 -11.42
C VAL A 149 -4.92 -10.77 -11.43
N TYR A 150 -4.40 -10.41 -10.25
CA TYR A 150 -3.20 -9.57 -10.14
C TYR A 150 -1.96 -10.22 -10.77
N PHE A 151 -1.66 -11.48 -10.42
CA PHE A 151 -0.51 -12.18 -10.96
C PHE A 151 -0.65 -12.49 -12.45
N SER A 152 -1.86 -12.77 -12.93
CA SER A 152 -2.12 -12.96 -14.36
C SER A 152 -1.89 -11.67 -15.13
N MET A 153 -2.36 -10.53 -14.62
CA MET A 153 -2.17 -9.23 -15.28
C MET A 153 -0.69 -8.82 -15.32
N LEU A 154 0.05 -9.06 -14.23
CA LEU A 154 1.50 -8.83 -14.22
C LEU A 154 2.24 -9.70 -15.23
N ARG A 155 1.80 -10.95 -15.40
CA ARG A 155 2.35 -11.87 -16.42
C ARG A 155 2.05 -11.38 -17.84
N ILE A 156 0.83 -10.90 -18.09
CA ILE A 156 0.42 -10.31 -19.38
C ILE A 156 1.26 -9.07 -19.71
N PHE A 157 1.52 -8.22 -18.73
CA PHE A 157 2.41 -7.06 -18.89
C PHE A 157 3.90 -7.42 -19.01
N GLY A 158 4.24 -8.70 -19.04
CA GLY A 158 5.59 -9.20 -19.31
C GLY A 158 6.56 -9.00 -18.16
N ILE A 159 6.07 -8.82 -16.92
CA ILE A 159 6.94 -8.80 -15.74
C ILE A 159 7.36 -10.24 -15.45
N ARG A 160 8.56 -10.59 -15.92
CA ARG A 160 9.16 -11.91 -15.65
C ARG A 160 9.78 -11.90 -14.25
N TRP A 161 9.04 -12.38 -13.26
CA TRP A 161 9.53 -12.62 -11.89
C TRP A 161 10.86 -13.41 -11.84
N VAL A 162 11.11 -14.23 -12.87
CA VAL A 162 12.29 -15.10 -13.00
C VAL A 162 13.58 -14.34 -13.37
N GLN A 163 13.50 -13.11 -13.88
CA GLN A 163 14.72 -12.34 -14.20
C GLN A 163 15.44 -11.80 -12.96
N PHE A 164 14.72 -11.56 -11.86
CA PHE A 164 15.33 -11.14 -10.59
C PHE A 164 15.92 -12.31 -9.78
N LEU A 165 15.60 -13.56 -10.14
CA LEU A 165 16.17 -14.78 -9.54
C LEU A 165 17.43 -15.26 -10.26
N LYS A 166 17.76 -14.71 -11.44
CA LYS A 166 19.08 -14.91 -12.03
C LYS A 166 20.09 -14.08 -11.25
N LYS A 167 20.59 -14.71 -10.18
CA LYS A 167 21.88 -14.44 -9.53
C LYS A 167 22.87 -13.96 -10.60
N ASP A 168 23.43 -12.77 -10.40
CA ASP A 168 24.72 -12.42 -10.98
C ASP A 168 25.68 -13.56 -10.61
N LYS A 169 25.93 -14.45 -11.57
CA LYS A 169 27.12 -15.27 -11.55
C LYS A 169 28.24 -14.33 -12.00
N ALA A 170 28.81 -13.61 -11.04
CA ALA A 170 30.21 -13.21 -11.12
C ALA A 170 31.07 -14.46 -10.97
#